data_AF-A0A521V8D5-F1
#
_entry.id   AF-A0A521V8D5-F1
#
_cell.length_a   1.000
_cell.length_b   1.000
_cell.length_c   1.000
_cell.angle_alpha   90.00
_cell.angle_beta   90.00
_cell.angle_gamma   90.00
#
_symmetry.space_group_name_H-M   'P 1'
#
loop_
_entity.id
_entity.type
_entity.pdbx_description
1 polymer ?
#
loop_
_entity_poly.entity_id
_entity_poly.type
_entity_poly.pdbx_seq_one_letter_code
_entity_poly.pdbx_strand_id
1 'polypeptide(L)'
;LKNKAYIEGGITHDHLKNFGLDVKISTEPGKGFIGLETTAADNPAFYGTAIGTGYARFTGSFKQPTLEVHGRSLTGTKITIPITNSAPAKEDGFITFKSKVEAEREKDQPSSAEMVRGLNMEFDLELTPAAQMEMIFDKAWGDVIKGNGSGNIKVNITRDGGFDIFGDYTVESGDYLFTLMNLGFNKPFRVEPGGTITWSGNPYNAVININAVYKGLSTSIYNFIQEYLSLASTDVQSLARSSTPVDLKMNLKGNLLKPDIDFDIGFPALNSELRNIAENKMRTIRQDPNELNRQVFGLLVLGQFLPSDYTLQAGNAGINTISEMLSNQLSIYLTEFVSELFTGSNIIQGIDLDISYNRYDGGVIDNSTFSTGSELRGLLKVMVSDKVSILVGGNFDVGGGSQVYATNSSLLASEFIIEYVLTKDRRLKIKAYNRTEPDIAGGRRNKTGAGLSFRKEFDNIADLLNIHKK
;
A
#
# COMPACT_ATOMS: atom_id res chain seq x y z
N LEU A 1 28.81 -5.64 15.51
CA LEU A 1 29.18 -4.50 16.40
C LEU A 1 30.42 -4.92 17.21
N LYS A 2 31.50 -4.12 17.28
CA LYS A 2 32.70 -4.44 18.10
C LYS A 2 32.54 -3.97 19.55
N ASN A 3 31.38 -4.24 20.14
CA ASN A 3 31.01 -3.74 21.48
C ASN A 3 31.29 -4.82 22.54
N LYS A 4 31.38 -4.41 23.82
CA LYS A 4 31.63 -5.31 24.95
C LYS A 4 30.36 -5.53 25.77
N ALA A 5 30.16 -6.76 26.21
CA ALA A 5 29.14 -7.13 27.19
C ALA A 5 29.82 -7.73 28.41
N TYR A 6 29.20 -7.54 29.58
CA TYR A 6 29.65 -8.07 30.85
C TYR A 6 28.79 -9.27 31.20
N ILE A 7 29.43 -10.39 31.55
CA ILE A 7 28.75 -11.59 31.99
C ILE A 7 29.08 -11.80 33.47
N GLU A 8 28.05 -11.91 34.29
CA GLU A 8 28.13 -12.13 35.72
C GLU A 8 27.29 -13.35 36.09
N GLY A 9 27.73 -14.12 37.09
CA GLY A 9 27.02 -15.31 37.56
C GLY A 9 27.70 -16.63 37.17
N GLY A 10 26.92 -17.71 37.08
CA GLY A 10 27.47 -19.03 36.82
C GLY A 10 26.46 -20.17 36.75
N ILE A 11 27.01 -21.39 36.72
CA ILE A 11 26.24 -22.64 36.72
C ILE A 11 25.99 -23.06 38.16
N THR A 12 24.75 -23.40 38.48
CA THR A 12 24.36 -23.97 39.78
C THR A 12 24.23 -25.48 39.65
N HIS A 13 24.54 -26.21 40.73
CA HIS A 13 24.37 -27.66 40.77
C HIS A 13 24.20 -28.14 42.22
N ASP A 14 23.62 -29.32 42.38
CA ASP A 14 23.60 -30.09 43.62
C ASP A 14 24.50 -31.32 43.45
N HIS A 15 25.71 -31.29 44.03
CA HIS A 15 26.70 -32.38 43.90
C HIS A 15 26.93 -32.88 42.46
N LEU A 16 27.10 -31.95 41.50
CA LEU A 16 27.23 -32.23 40.06
C LEU A 16 25.99 -32.93 39.44
N LYS A 17 24.81 -32.74 40.05
CA LYS A 17 23.50 -33.12 39.54
C LYS A 17 22.59 -31.89 39.53
N ASN A 18 21.44 -32.00 38.86
CA ASN A 18 20.42 -30.94 38.82
C ASN A 18 20.99 -29.57 38.41
N PHE A 19 21.69 -29.54 37.27
CA PHE A 19 22.31 -28.33 36.77
C PHE A 19 21.29 -27.22 36.47
N GLY A 20 21.68 -26.00 36.80
CA GLY A 20 20.97 -24.77 36.48
C GLY A 20 21.93 -23.64 36.15
N LEU A 21 21.35 -22.49 35.86
CA LEU A 21 22.08 -21.25 35.59
C LEU A 21 21.48 -20.09 36.36
N ASP A 22 22.35 -19.17 36.78
CA ASP A 22 22.00 -17.79 37.12
C ASP A 22 23.09 -16.93 36.51
N VAL A 23 22.84 -16.46 35.29
CA VAL A 23 23.81 -15.70 34.49
C VAL A 23 23.14 -14.43 33.99
N LYS A 24 23.75 -13.29 34.29
CA LYS A 24 23.34 -11.98 33.79
C LYS A 24 24.34 -11.49 32.76
N ILE A 25 23.85 -11.14 31.57
CA ILE A 25 24.60 -10.55 30.48
C ILE A 25 24.14 -9.10 30.34
N SER A 26 25.02 -8.13 30.53
CA SER A 26 24.70 -6.70 30.45
C SER A 26 25.51 -6.02 29.37
N THR A 27 24.88 -5.15 28.58
CA THR A 27 25.59 -4.33 27.59
C THR A 27 26.41 -3.24 28.28
N GLU A 28 27.56 -2.88 27.72
CA GLU A 28 28.24 -1.65 28.12
C GLU A 28 27.30 -0.43 27.94
N PRO A 29 27.26 0.51 28.92
CA PRO A 29 26.39 1.69 28.84
C PRO A 29 26.54 2.44 27.52
N GLY A 30 25.42 2.65 26.82
CA GLY A 30 25.38 3.38 25.54
C GLY A 30 25.95 2.61 24.33
N LYS A 31 26.32 1.32 24.48
CA LYS A 31 26.79 0.47 23.38
C LYS A 31 25.79 -0.65 23.10
N GLY A 32 25.09 -0.57 21.97
CA GLY A 32 24.10 -1.56 21.58
C GLY A 32 24.66 -2.94 21.26
N PHE A 33 23.85 -3.96 21.45
CA PHE A 33 24.08 -5.32 20.97
C PHE A 33 22.94 -5.75 20.06
N ILE A 34 23.22 -6.68 19.16
CA ILE A 34 22.17 -7.36 18.39
C ILE A 34 21.58 -8.42 19.32
N GLY A 35 20.34 -8.18 19.76
CA GLY A 35 19.58 -9.11 20.61
C GLY A 35 18.74 -10.10 19.81
N LEU A 36 18.40 -9.75 18.57
CA LEU A 36 17.66 -10.60 17.64
C LEU A 36 18.20 -10.34 16.23
N GLU A 37 18.43 -11.42 15.49
CA GLU A 37 18.70 -11.38 14.05
C GLU A 37 18.07 -12.63 13.45
N THR A 38 16.83 -12.47 13.00
CA THR A 38 16.01 -13.57 12.49
C THR A 38 15.36 -13.17 11.18
N THR A 39 15.09 -14.16 10.35
CA THR A 39 14.34 -14.04 9.11
C THR A 39 12.99 -14.74 9.26
N ALA A 40 12.10 -14.55 8.28
CA ALA A 40 10.81 -15.24 8.26
C ALA A 40 10.93 -16.78 8.24
N ALA A 41 12.07 -17.32 7.78
CA ALA A 41 12.34 -18.76 7.79
C ALA A 41 12.69 -19.26 9.21
N ASP A 42 13.31 -18.40 10.03
CA ASP A 42 13.65 -18.72 11.42
C ASP A 42 12.43 -18.58 12.33
N ASN A 43 11.62 -17.53 12.11
CA ASN A 43 10.38 -17.31 12.83
C ASN A 43 9.32 -16.58 11.96
N PRO A 44 8.25 -17.26 11.53
CA PRO A 44 7.20 -16.70 10.72
C PRO A 44 6.20 -15.87 11.53
N ALA A 45 6.21 -15.94 12.88
CA ALA A 45 5.32 -15.12 13.71
C ALA A 45 5.85 -13.68 13.86
N PHE A 46 7.17 -13.51 13.93
CA PHE A 46 7.85 -12.22 13.90
C PHE A 46 9.32 -12.42 13.54
N TYR A 47 9.94 -11.47 12.86
CA TYR A 47 11.35 -11.55 12.49
C TYR A 47 11.97 -10.17 12.30
N GLY A 48 13.28 -10.13 12.13
CA GLY A 48 14.03 -8.91 11.85
C GLY A 48 15.28 -8.77 12.72
N THR A 49 15.72 -7.53 12.87
CA THR A 49 16.93 -7.17 13.60
C THR A 49 16.56 -6.31 14.81
N ALA A 50 16.86 -6.76 16.03
CA ALA A 50 16.72 -5.96 17.24
C ALA A 50 18.10 -5.52 17.73
N ILE A 51 18.34 -4.21 17.80
CA ILE A 51 19.58 -3.64 18.32
C ILE A 51 19.24 -2.81 19.55
N GLY A 52 19.85 -3.10 20.68
CA GLY A 52 19.50 -2.41 21.93
C GLY A 52 20.55 -2.48 23.01
N THR A 53 20.33 -1.69 24.05
CA THR A 53 21.09 -1.72 25.32
C THR A 53 20.23 -2.30 26.42
N GLY A 54 20.84 -2.89 27.43
CA GLY A 54 20.15 -3.41 28.61
C GLY A 54 20.83 -4.65 29.17
N TYR A 55 20.04 -5.58 29.69
CA TYR A 55 20.56 -6.85 30.18
C TYR A 55 19.61 -8.01 29.88
N ALA A 56 20.19 -9.20 29.79
CA ALA A 56 19.50 -10.48 29.74
C ALA A 56 19.94 -11.31 30.95
N ARG A 57 18.99 -11.92 31.65
CA ARG A 57 19.26 -12.82 32.77
C ARG A 57 18.68 -14.19 32.47
N PHE A 58 19.54 -15.19 32.49
CA PHE A 58 19.13 -16.58 32.41
C PHE A 58 19.11 -17.19 33.80
N THR A 59 17.96 -17.74 34.20
CA THR A 59 17.77 -18.40 35.49
C THR A 59 17.15 -19.79 35.33
N GLY A 60 17.17 -20.59 36.40
CA GLY A 60 16.44 -21.85 36.49
C GLY A 60 17.30 -23.07 36.16
N SER A 61 16.66 -24.25 36.15
CA SER A 61 17.34 -25.50 35.80
C SER A 61 17.52 -25.62 34.29
N PHE A 62 18.47 -26.43 33.83
CA PHE A 62 18.65 -26.70 32.38
C PHE A 62 17.42 -27.39 31.76
N LYS A 63 16.54 -27.98 32.57
CA LYS A 63 15.27 -28.57 32.11
C LYS A 63 14.16 -27.53 31.96
N GLN A 64 14.26 -26.41 32.68
CA GLN A 64 13.25 -25.35 32.73
C GLN A 64 13.95 -23.99 32.82
N PRO A 65 14.74 -23.59 31.81
CA PRO A 65 15.39 -22.30 31.81
C PRO A 65 14.36 -21.18 31.66
N THR A 66 14.66 -20.03 32.25
CA THR A 66 13.93 -18.77 32.06
C THR A 66 14.92 -17.72 31.57
N LEU A 67 14.56 -16.99 30.52
CA LEU A 67 15.27 -15.83 29.99
C LEU A 67 14.45 -14.58 30.28
N GLU A 68 14.99 -13.67 31.06
CA GLU A 68 14.43 -12.35 31.30
C GLU A 68 15.28 -11.31 30.56
N VAL A 69 14.68 -10.41 29.81
CA VAL A 69 15.38 -9.38 29.04
C VAL A 69 14.79 -8.02 29.34
N HIS A 70 15.62 -7.09 29.78
CA HIS A 70 15.28 -5.67 29.88
C HIS A 70 16.07 -4.92 28.83
N GLY A 71 15.39 -4.29 27.89
CA GLY A 71 16.03 -3.71 26.71
C GLY A 71 15.47 -2.36 26.32
N ARG A 72 16.34 -1.48 25.81
CA ARG A 72 15.97 -0.25 25.12
C ARG A 72 16.44 -0.32 23.67
N SER A 73 15.54 -0.09 22.72
CA SER A 73 15.85 -0.17 21.30
C SER A 73 16.72 1.01 20.84
N LEU A 74 17.61 0.74 19.88
CA LEU A 74 18.49 1.70 19.22
C LEU A 74 18.27 1.70 17.70
N THR A 75 18.89 2.68 17.04
CA THR A 75 18.91 2.81 15.58
C THR A 75 19.38 1.53 14.91
N GLY A 76 18.70 1.16 13.82
CA GLY A 76 18.94 -0.09 13.09
C GLY A 76 18.08 -1.25 13.59
N THR A 77 17.29 -1.05 14.64
CA THR A 77 16.20 -1.98 14.98
C THR A 77 15.12 -1.91 13.91
N LYS A 78 14.82 -3.06 13.31
CA LYS A 78 13.72 -3.26 12.38
C LYS A 78 13.05 -4.59 12.70
N ILE A 79 11.80 -4.55 13.15
CA ILE A 79 11.00 -5.73 13.43
C ILE A 79 9.83 -5.80 12.46
N THR A 80 9.57 -7.00 11.96
CA THR A 80 8.47 -7.29 11.06
C THR A 80 7.54 -8.33 11.69
N ILE A 81 6.25 -8.01 11.69
CA ILE A 81 5.17 -8.89 12.15
C ILE A 81 4.24 -9.16 10.97
N PRO A 82 4.26 -10.35 10.37
CA PRO A 82 3.28 -10.73 9.36
C PRO A 82 1.94 -11.02 10.03
N ILE A 83 0.90 -10.38 9.54
CA ILE A 83 -0.47 -10.45 10.03
C ILE A 83 -1.27 -11.51 9.25
N THR A 84 -0.69 -12.08 8.18
CA THR A 84 -1.30 -13.13 7.39
C THR A 84 -1.47 -14.41 8.22
N ASN A 85 -2.72 -14.84 8.41
CA ASN A 85 -3.10 -16.22 8.72
C ASN A 85 -2.77 -17.11 7.51
N SER A 86 -1.51 -17.28 7.17
CA SER A 86 -1.10 -18.30 6.23
C SER A 86 -0.89 -19.61 6.98
N ALA A 87 -1.99 -20.26 7.36
CA ALA A 87 -2.09 -21.65 6.94
C ALA A 87 -2.00 -21.58 5.41
N PRO A 88 -1.03 -22.24 4.76
CA PRO A 88 -0.94 -22.20 3.31
C PRO A 88 -2.30 -22.60 2.76
N ALA A 89 -2.91 -21.69 1.99
CA ALA A 89 -4.12 -21.98 1.26
C ALA A 89 -3.82 -23.22 0.41
N LYS A 90 -4.39 -24.36 0.80
CA LYS A 90 -4.53 -25.48 -0.12
C LYS A 90 -5.40 -24.93 -1.24
N GLU A 91 -4.80 -24.67 -2.38
CA GLU A 91 -5.55 -24.63 -3.63
C GLU A 91 -6.37 -25.92 -3.68
N ASP A 92 -7.69 -25.78 -3.58
CA ASP A 92 -8.61 -26.85 -3.95
C ASP A 92 -8.49 -27.02 -5.47
N GLY A 93 -7.55 -27.88 -5.87
CA GLY A 93 -7.17 -28.11 -7.25
C GLY A 93 -6.61 -29.51 -7.43
N PHE A 94 -7.53 -30.44 -7.69
CA PHE A 94 -7.31 -31.80 -8.23
C PHE A 94 -6.64 -32.84 -7.32
N ILE A 95 -7.31 -33.99 -7.22
CA ILE A 95 -6.81 -35.24 -6.63
C ILE A 95 -5.48 -35.58 -7.32
N THR A 96 -4.37 -35.37 -6.61
CA THR A 96 -3.06 -35.85 -7.02
C THR A 96 -2.78 -37.13 -6.26
N PHE A 97 -2.73 -38.25 -6.99
CA PHE A 97 -2.30 -39.53 -6.42
C PHE A 97 -0.78 -39.49 -6.17
N LYS A 98 -0.38 -39.37 -4.90
CA LYS A 98 1.03 -39.48 -4.52
C LYS A 98 1.46 -40.95 -4.44
N SER A 99 2.62 -41.23 -5.01
CA SER A 99 3.34 -42.49 -4.82
C SER A 99 3.80 -42.62 -3.37
N LYS A 100 3.83 -43.83 -2.81
CA LYS A 100 4.30 -44.13 -1.43
C LYS A 100 5.70 -43.58 -1.13
N VAL A 101 6.51 -43.29 -2.14
CA VAL A 101 7.87 -42.73 -2.01
C VAL A 101 7.87 -41.23 -1.71
N GLU A 102 6.82 -40.48 -2.08
CA GLU A 102 6.70 -39.05 -1.77
C GLU A 102 6.12 -38.81 -0.37
N ALA A 103 5.28 -39.73 0.14
CA ALA A 103 4.74 -39.66 1.49
C ALA A 103 5.81 -39.79 2.60
N GLU A 104 6.96 -40.40 2.29
CA GLU A 104 8.10 -40.49 3.21
C GLU A 104 9.01 -39.25 3.16
N ARG A 105 8.98 -38.47 2.08
CA ARG A 105 9.74 -37.20 1.95
C ARG A 105 9.00 -35.99 2.55
N GLU A 106 7.68 -36.09 2.76
CA GLU A 106 6.90 -35.05 3.44
C GLU A 106 6.99 -35.10 4.97
N LYS A 107 7.66 -36.10 5.55
CA LYS A 107 7.99 -36.09 6.98
C LYS A 107 9.17 -35.16 7.33
N ASP A 108 9.90 -34.66 6.35
CA ASP A 108 11.03 -33.73 6.52
C ASP A 108 10.72 -32.28 6.09
N GLN A 109 9.45 -31.94 5.85
CA GLN A 109 9.06 -30.53 5.78
C GLN A 109 8.84 -30.02 7.22
N PRO A 110 9.51 -28.92 7.65
CA PRO A 110 9.24 -28.33 8.95
C PRO A 110 7.80 -27.79 8.94
N SER A 111 6.88 -28.60 9.48
CA SER A 111 5.49 -28.21 9.69
C SER A 111 5.45 -27.19 10.81
N SER A 112 5.13 -25.93 10.48
CA SER A 112 5.20 -24.75 11.37
C SER A 112 6.60 -24.54 11.94
N ALA A 113 7.15 -23.34 11.80
CA ALA A 113 8.39 -23.03 12.52
C ALA A 113 8.21 -23.36 13.99
N GLU A 114 9.10 -24.20 14.51
CA GLU A 114 9.11 -24.57 15.91
C GLU A 114 9.44 -23.31 16.72
N MET A 115 8.40 -22.60 17.17
CA MET A 115 8.54 -21.59 18.21
C MET A 115 9.35 -22.21 19.34
N VAL A 116 10.35 -21.51 19.88
CA VAL A 116 11.27 -22.09 20.88
C VAL A 116 10.49 -22.68 22.06
N ARG A 117 10.36 -24.01 22.10
CA ARG A 117 9.68 -24.73 23.18
C ARG A 117 10.69 -25.10 24.27
N GLY A 118 10.23 -25.16 25.52
CA GLY A 118 11.06 -25.53 26.68
C GLY A 118 11.82 -24.37 27.34
N LEU A 119 11.83 -23.17 26.74
CA LEU A 119 12.37 -21.94 27.33
C LEU A 119 11.22 -20.99 27.67
N ASN A 120 11.20 -20.45 28.90
CA ASN A 120 10.31 -19.34 29.25
C ASN A 120 11.06 -18.04 28.94
N MET A 121 10.44 -17.11 28.21
CA MET A 121 11.05 -15.83 27.88
C MET A 121 10.15 -14.68 28.29
N GLU A 122 10.73 -13.71 28.98
CA GLU A 122 10.07 -12.50 29.45
C GLU A 122 10.89 -11.32 28.98
N PHE A 123 10.27 -10.42 28.22
CA PHE A 123 10.93 -9.23 27.70
C PHE A 123 10.20 -7.99 28.19
N ASP A 124 10.93 -7.07 28.80
CA ASP A 124 10.50 -5.72 29.13
C ASP A 124 11.29 -4.75 28.24
N LEU A 125 10.62 -4.21 27.22
CA LEU A 125 11.25 -3.49 26.11
C LEU A 125 10.76 -2.04 26.05
N GLU A 126 11.70 -1.10 26.10
CA GLU A 126 11.47 0.30 25.78
C GLU A 126 11.80 0.53 24.29
N LEU A 127 10.76 0.65 23.47
CA LEU A 127 10.87 1.02 22.06
C LEU A 127 11.02 2.53 21.93
N THR A 128 12.00 2.96 21.15
CA THR A 128 12.31 4.34 20.84
C THR A 128 12.02 4.66 19.37
N PRO A 129 11.85 5.94 19.00
CA PRO A 129 11.60 6.33 17.60
C PRO A 129 12.69 5.90 16.61
N ALA A 130 13.87 5.55 17.11
CA ALA A 130 14.96 5.00 16.31
C ALA A 130 14.70 3.57 15.82
N ALA A 131 13.71 2.87 16.40
CA ALA A 131 13.28 1.55 15.97
C ALA A 131 12.11 1.65 14.98
N GLN A 132 12.19 0.85 13.92
CA GLN A 132 11.13 0.70 12.94
C GLN A 132 10.35 -0.59 13.18
N MET A 133 9.03 -0.47 13.19
CA MET A 133 8.10 -1.58 13.17
C MET A 133 7.45 -1.68 11.79
N GLU A 134 7.31 -2.89 11.28
CA GLU A 134 6.66 -3.19 10.02
C GLU A 134 5.60 -4.27 10.24
N MET A 135 4.38 -4.02 9.79
CA MET A 135 3.26 -4.95 9.84
C MET A 135 2.82 -5.25 8.41
N ILE A 136 2.79 -6.53 8.06
CA ILE A 136 2.45 -6.98 6.71
C ILE A 136 1.06 -7.62 6.77
N PHE A 137 0.04 -6.95 6.23
CA PHE A 137 -1.34 -7.43 6.19
C PHE A 137 -1.53 -8.42 5.04
N ASP A 138 -0.99 -8.09 3.87
CA ASP A 138 -1.04 -8.94 2.70
C ASP A 138 0.28 -8.87 1.92
N LYS A 139 1.01 -9.98 1.92
CA LYS A 139 2.29 -10.09 1.21
C LYS A 139 2.14 -10.13 -0.32
N ALA A 140 1.03 -10.65 -0.84
CA ALA A 140 0.81 -10.77 -2.28
C ALA A 140 0.56 -9.39 -2.92
N TRP A 141 -0.18 -8.53 -2.20
CA TRP A 141 -0.52 -7.19 -2.69
C TRP A 141 0.37 -6.07 -2.14
N GLY A 142 1.21 -6.38 -1.13
CA GLY A 142 2.13 -5.43 -0.53
C GLY A 142 1.44 -4.48 0.46
N ASP A 143 0.33 -4.91 1.06
CA ASP A 143 -0.37 -4.17 2.10
C ASP A 143 0.48 -4.16 3.38
N VAL A 144 1.14 -3.03 3.63
CA VAL A 144 2.17 -2.88 4.67
C VAL A 144 2.02 -1.54 5.38
N ILE A 145 1.96 -1.59 6.70
CA ILE A 145 2.19 -0.42 7.57
C ILE A 145 3.62 -0.49 8.09
N LYS A 146 4.39 0.57 7.88
CA LYS A 146 5.71 0.73 8.48
C LYS A 146 5.77 2.03 9.27
N GLY A 147 6.31 1.99 10.47
CA GLY A 147 6.32 3.15 11.36
C GLY A 147 7.49 3.15 12.33
N ASN A 148 7.81 4.35 12.77
CA ASN A 148 8.74 4.67 13.83
C ASN A 148 7.96 5.34 14.95
N GLY A 149 8.31 5.05 16.19
CA GLY A 149 7.48 5.40 17.34
C GLY A 149 8.06 4.88 18.63
N SER A 150 7.36 5.17 19.71
CA SER A 150 7.81 4.88 21.07
C SER A 150 6.76 4.09 21.85
N GLY A 151 7.20 3.20 22.73
CA GLY A 151 6.29 2.42 23.56
C GLY A 151 7.03 1.55 24.56
N ASN A 152 6.36 1.18 25.64
CA ASN A 152 6.85 0.18 26.58
C ASN A 152 6.09 -1.12 26.32
N ILE A 153 6.80 -2.13 25.84
CA ILE A 153 6.22 -3.39 25.40
C ILE A 153 6.74 -4.52 26.28
N LYS A 154 5.82 -5.26 26.89
CA LYS A 154 6.11 -6.51 27.58
C LYS A 154 5.76 -7.68 26.68
N VAL A 155 6.67 -8.63 26.52
CA VAL A 155 6.45 -9.85 25.74
C VAL A 155 6.70 -11.05 26.62
N ASN A 156 5.75 -11.98 26.67
CA ASN A 156 5.89 -13.23 27.40
C ASN A 156 5.75 -14.40 26.43
N ILE A 157 6.71 -15.31 26.45
CA ILE A 157 6.68 -16.56 25.70
C ILE A 157 6.84 -17.71 26.69
N THR A 158 5.82 -18.53 26.84
CA THR A 158 5.83 -19.67 27.76
C THR A 158 6.45 -20.91 27.11
N ARG A 159 6.90 -21.86 27.93
CA ARG A 159 7.61 -23.07 27.47
C ARG A 159 6.78 -23.95 26.53
N ASP A 160 5.46 -23.90 26.66
CA ASP A 160 4.47 -24.61 25.85
C ASP A 160 4.08 -23.85 24.57
N GLY A 161 4.64 -22.65 24.35
CA GLY A 161 4.42 -21.84 23.15
C GLY A 161 3.30 -20.81 23.28
N GLY A 162 2.81 -20.52 24.49
CA GLY A 162 1.98 -19.34 24.73
C GLY A 162 2.78 -18.07 24.41
N PHE A 163 2.13 -17.10 23.78
CA PHE A 163 2.76 -15.88 23.30
C PHE A 163 1.82 -14.69 23.54
N ASP A 164 2.21 -13.83 24.46
CA ASP A 164 1.45 -12.64 24.83
C ASP A 164 2.31 -11.38 24.71
N ILE A 165 1.68 -10.29 24.28
CA ILE A 165 2.25 -8.95 24.22
C ILE A 165 1.33 -8.01 25.01
N PHE A 166 1.93 -7.12 25.80
CA PHE A 166 1.23 -6.08 26.53
C PHE A 166 1.91 -4.74 26.32
N GLY A 167 1.12 -3.67 26.22
CA GLY A 167 1.61 -2.30 26.18
C GLY A 167 1.11 -1.52 24.98
N ASP A 168 1.49 -0.24 24.97
CA ASP A 168 1.07 0.73 23.97
C ASP A 168 2.27 1.20 23.15
N TYR A 169 2.07 1.32 21.85
CA TYR A 169 3.01 1.91 20.92
C TYR A 169 2.38 3.13 20.24
N THR A 170 3.02 4.28 20.41
CA THR A 170 2.62 5.54 19.79
C THR A 170 3.47 5.76 18.54
N VAL A 171 2.82 5.79 17.39
CA VAL A 171 3.46 6.06 16.11
C VAL A 171 3.78 7.55 16.01
N GLU A 172 5.04 7.86 15.78
CA GLU A 172 5.48 9.25 15.52
C GLU A 172 5.49 9.55 14.03
N SER A 173 5.84 8.56 13.21
CA SER A 173 5.87 8.72 11.77
C SER A 173 5.82 7.38 11.07
N GLY A 174 5.24 7.31 9.88
CA GLY A 174 5.16 6.06 9.14
C GLY A 174 4.48 6.22 7.81
N ASP A 175 4.46 5.14 7.04
CA ASP A 175 3.75 5.04 5.79
C ASP A 175 2.84 3.81 5.84
N TYR A 176 1.64 3.98 5.28
CA TYR A 176 0.73 2.89 5.04
C TYR A 176 0.50 2.75 3.54
N LEU A 177 0.86 1.59 2.99
CA LEU A 177 0.57 1.27 1.60
C LEU A 177 -0.80 0.61 1.51
N PHE A 178 -1.83 1.44 1.35
CA PHE A 178 -3.21 0.97 1.26
C PHE A 178 -3.44 0.29 -0.10
N THR A 179 -3.84 -0.98 -0.07
CA THR A 179 -4.25 -1.70 -1.28
C THR A 179 -5.75 -1.53 -1.46
N LEU A 180 -6.16 -0.90 -2.56
CA LEU A 180 -7.57 -0.67 -2.82
C LEU A 180 -8.27 -1.99 -3.20
N MET A 181 -9.02 -2.56 -2.25
CA MET A 181 -10.14 -3.49 -2.47
C MET A 181 -9.83 -4.67 -3.42
N ASN A 182 -8.67 -5.30 -3.26
CA ASN A 182 -8.21 -6.45 -4.06
C ASN A 182 -8.04 -6.18 -5.57
N LEU A 183 -8.03 -4.91 -6.00
CA LEU A 183 -7.83 -4.52 -7.40
C LEU A 183 -6.34 -4.28 -7.72
N GLY A 184 -5.45 -4.38 -6.73
CA GLY A 184 -4.01 -4.21 -6.88
C GLY A 184 -3.50 -2.77 -6.97
N PHE A 185 -4.36 -1.78 -6.71
CA PHE A 185 -3.96 -0.37 -6.69
C PHE A 185 -3.40 0.02 -5.32
N ASN A 186 -2.10 0.29 -5.28
CA ASN A 186 -1.41 0.66 -4.04
C ASN A 186 -1.35 2.20 -3.92
N LYS A 187 -1.95 2.73 -2.85
CA LYS A 187 -2.00 4.17 -2.56
C LYS A 187 -1.21 4.47 -1.29
N PRO A 188 -0.09 5.21 -1.37
CA PRO A 188 0.73 5.51 -0.20
C PRO A 188 0.07 6.60 0.64
N PHE A 189 -0.37 6.24 1.84
CA PHE A 189 -0.78 7.20 2.86
C PHE A 189 0.36 7.45 3.83
N ARG A 190 0.51 8.70 4.26
CA ARG A 190 1.45 9.07 5.32
C ARG A 190 0.74 8.96 6.66
N VAL A 191 1.25 8.14 7.57
CA VAL A 191 0.71 8.05 8.94
C VAL A 191 0.99 9.35 9.69
N GLU A 192 -0.02 9.89 10.33
CA GLU A 192 0.07 11.07 11.18
C GLU A 192 0.63 10.73 12.56
N PRO A 193 1.40 11.62 13.19
CA PRO A 193 1.87 11.43 14.56
C PRO A 193 0.71 11.28 15.55
N GLY A 194 0.88 10.42 16.55
CA GLY A 194 -0.07 10.21 17.64
C GLY A 194 -1.02 9.03 17.47
N GLY A 195 -0.95 8.31 16.34
CA GLY A 195 -1.63 7.03 16.19
C GLY A 195 -1.13 5.99 17.19
N THR A 196 -2.00 5.07 17.63
CA THR A 196 -1.68 4.09 18.68
C THR A 196 -1.90 2.66 18.23
N ILE A 197 -1.07 1.75 18.74
CA ILE A 197 -1.26 0.30 18.69
C ILE A 197 -1.18 -0.23 20.12
N THR A 198 -2.22 -0.93 20.56
CA THR A 198 -2.33 -1.43 21.94
C THR A 198 -2.44 -2.95 21.93
N TRP A 199 -1.59 -3.60 22.71
CA TRP A 199 -1.65 -5.03 22.96
C TRP A 199 -2.06 -5.31 24.42
N SER A 200 -2.92 -6.31 24.61
CA SER A 200 -3.48 -6.69 25.92
C SER A 200 -3.49 -8.21 26.15
N GLY A 201 -2.55 -8.93 25.53
CA GLY A 201 -2.46 -10.39 25.55
C GLY A 201 -2.09 -10.91 24.17
N ASN A 202 -3.00 -11.63 23.52
CA ASN A 202 -2.74 -12.21 22.21
C ASN A 202 -2.24 -11.16 21.19
N PRO A 203 -1.05 -11.34 20.58
CA PRO A 203 -0.43 -10.38 19.66
C PRO A 203 -1.26 -10.09 18.40
N TYR A 204 -2.07 -11.05 17.97
CA TYR A 204 -2.95 -10.93 16.81
C TYR A 204 -4.22 -10.13 17.12
N ASN A 205 -4.54 -9.88 18.40
CA ASN A 205 -5.73 -9.12 18.81
C ASN A 205 -5.42 -7.66 19.18
N ALA A 206 -4.31 -7.11 18.67
CA ALA A 206 -3.96 -5.72 18.92
C ALA A 206 -5.07 -4.77 18.45
N VAL A 207 -5.27 -3.67 19.17
CA VAL A 207 -6.21 -2.62 18.81
C VAL A 207 -5.43 -1.45 18.24
N ILE A 208 -5.81 -0.99 17.05
CA ILE A 208 -5.20 0.16 16.39
C ILE A 208 -6.14 1.37 16.38
N ASN A 209 -5.54 2.55 16.39
CA ASN A 209 -6.20 3.83 16.10
C ASN A 209 -5.18 4.72 15.40
N ILE A 210 -5.14 4.66 14.07
CA ILE A 210 -4.11 5.28 13.25
C ILE A 210 -4.78 6.22 12.25
N ASN A 211 -4.36 7.48 12.25
CA ASN A 211 -4.76 8.44 11.22
C ASN A 211 -3.66 8.51 10.16
N ALA A 212 -4.07 8.61 8.90
CA ALA A 212 -3.16 8.72 7.78
C ALA A 212 -3.72 9.66 6.71
N VAL A 213 -2.83 10.32 5.96
CA VAL A 213 -3.21 11.33 4.96
C VAL A 213 -2.61 10.98 3.62
N TYR A 214 -3.42 11.08 2.57
CA TYR A 214 -2.96 11.00 1.18
C TYR A 214 -2.53 12.39 0.71
N LYS A 215 -1.22 12.61 0.60
CA LYS A 215 -0.64 13.92 0.27
C LYS A 215 -0.57 14.14 -1.25
N GLY A 216 -0.57 15.41 -1.64
CA GLY A 216 -0.33 15.82 -3.04
C GLY A 216 -1.54 15.71 -3.96
N LEU A 217 -2.72 15.46 -3.41
CA LEU A 217 -3.97 15.45 -4.16
C LEU A 217 -4.44 16.89 -4.40
N SER A 218 -4.67 17.24 -5.67
CA SER A 218 -5.23 18.53 -6.07
C SER A 218 -6.18 18.32 -7.23
N THR A 219 -7.42 18.74 -7.06
CA THR A 219 -8.47 18.59 -8.09
C THR A 219 -9.48 19.73 -8.00
N SER A 220 -10.22 19.93 -9.08
CA SER A 220 -11.42 20.76 -9.04
C SER A 220 -12.47 20.16 -8.11
N ILE A 221 -13.14 21.02 -7.33
CA ILE A 221 -14.31 20.65 -6.53
C ILE A 221 -15.62 20.82 -7.32
N TYR A 222 -15.58 21.25 -8.59
CA TYR A 222 -16.78 21.58 -9.36
C TYR A 222 -17.79 20.44 -9.41
N ASN A 223 -17.34 19.22 -9.76
CA ASN A 223 -18.19 18.03 -9.77
C ASN A 223 -18.70 17.67 -8.37
N PHE A 224 -17.88 17.95 -7.34
CA PHE A 224 -18.26 17.74 -5.96
C PHE A 224 -19.41 18.66 -5.55
N ILE A 225 -19.47 19.91 -5.98
CA ILE A 225 -20.50 20.86 -5.50
C ILE A 225 -21.46 21.33 -6.60
N GLN A 226 -21.55 20.60 -7.70
CA GLN A 226 -22.23 21.03 -8.92
C GLN A 226 -23.67 21.48 -8.68
N GLU A 227 -24.42 20.75 -7.85
CA GLU A 227 -25.82 21.04 -7.50
C GLU A 227 -25.99 22.39 -6.78
N TYR A 228 -24.97 22.84 -6.06
CA TYR A 228 -24.97 24.12 -5.33
C TYR A 228 -24.51 25.31 -6.19
N LEU A 229 -23.93 25.05 -7.37
CA LEU A 229 -23.37 26.07 -8.25
C LEU A 229 -24.38 26.65 -9.24
N SER A 230 -25.55 26.03 -9.39
CA SER A 230 -26.60 26.44 -10.35
C SER A 230 -27.08 27.90 -10.16
N LEU A 231 -27.07 28.39 -8.92
CA LEU A 231 -27.43 29.77 -8.55
C LEU A 231 -26.22 30.64 -8.17
N ALA A 232 -25.00 30.09 -8.25
CA ALA A 232 -23.78 30.81 -7.91
C ALA A 232 -23.33 31.73 -9.06
N SER A 233 -22.60 32.79 -8.73
CA SER A 233 -22.06 33.71 -9.74
C SER A 233 -21.06 33.02 -10.67
N THR A 234 -20.84 33.59 -11.86
CA THR A 234 -19.88 33.07 -12.84
C THR A 234 -18.46 32.95 -12.27
N ASP A 235 -18.08 33.86 -11.38
CA ASP A 235 -16.78 33.86 -10.73
C ASP A 235 -16.61 32.68 -9.78
N VAL A 236 -17.64 32.36 -9.00
CA VAL A 236 -17.65 31.21 -8.08
C VAL A 236 -17.60 29.90 -8.84
N GLN A 237 -18.32 29.80 -9.96
CA GLN A 237 -18.26 28.62 -10.83
C GLN A 237 -16.88 28.44 -11.46
N SER A 238 -16.23 29.53 -11.88
CA SER A 238 -14.86 29.51 -12.40
C SER A 238 -13.86 29.06 -11.33
N LEU A 239 -13.99 29.59 -10.11
CA LEU A 239 -13.15 29.19 -8.98
C LEU A 239 -13.35 27.73 -8.58
N ALA A 240 -14.57 27.20 -8.60
CA ALA A 240 -14.83 25.79 -8.34
C ALA A 240 -14.16 24.86 -9.35
N ARG A 241 -13.99 25.31 -10.60
CA ARG A 241 -13.28 24.58 -11.68
C ARG A 241 -11.77 24.62 -11.54
N SER A 242 -11.23 25.50 -10.69
CA SER A 242 -9.79 25.58 -10.44
C SER A 242 -9.30 24.43 -9.56
N SER A 243 -8.06 23.99 -9.80
CA SER A 243 -7.44 22.92 -9.02
C SER A 243 -7.22 23.39 -7.58
N THR A 244 -7.76 22.65 -6.62
CA THR A 244 -7.62 22.97 -5.19
C THR A 244 -6.99 21.77 -4.47
N PRO A 245 -6.01 22.00 -3.57
CA PRO A 245 -5.52 20.97 -2.65
C PRO A 245 -6.65 20.31 -1.86
N VAL A 246 -6.65 18.98 -1.82
CA VAL A 246 -7.61 18.16 -1.08
C VAL A 246 -6.87 17.32 -0.04
N ASP A 247 -7.28 17.43 1.21
CA ASP A 247 -6.77 16.61 2.31
C ASP A 247 -7.65 15.35 2.43
N LEU A 248 -7.23 14.27 1.77
CA LEU A 248 -7.89 12.96 1.95
C LEU A 248 -7.27 12.25 3.16
N LYS A 249 -8.09 12.05 4.19
CA LYS A 249 -7.72 11.39 5.45
C LYS A 249 -8.32 9.99 5.51
N MET A 250 -7.60 9.09 6.14
CA MET A 250 -8.01 7.74 6.46
C MET A 250 -7.76 7.50 7.95
N ASN A 251 -8.73 6.90 8.61
CA ASN A 251 -8.69 6.54 10.01
C ASN A 251 -8.86 5.01 10.07
N LEU A 252 -7.87 4.33 10.63
CA LEU A 252 -7.85 2.89 10.83
C LEU A 252 -8.09 2.61 12.31
N LYS A 253 -9.20 1.96 12.65
CA LYS A 253 -9.60 1.69 14.04
C LYS A 253 -9.94 0.24 14.28
N GLY A 254 -9.89 -0.20 15.54
CA GLY A 254 -10.34 -1.52 15.92
C GLY A 254 -9.26 -2.58 15.81
N ASN A 255 -9.63 -3.81 15.45
CA ASN A 255 -8.71 -4.95 15.50
C ASN A 255 -7.65 -4.86 14.38
N LEU A 256 -6.39 -5.11 14.70
CA LEU A 256 -5.28 -5.08 13.74
C LEU A 256 -5.49 -6.00 12.53
N LEU A 257 -6.02 -7.22 12.70
CA LEU A 257 -6.23 -8.15 11.57
C LEU A 257 -7.32 -7.69 10.62
N LYS A 258 -8.27 -6.90 11.13
CA LYS A 258 -9.43 -6.43 10.39
C LYS A 258 -9.84 -5.06 10.93
N PRO A 259 -9.10 -4.00 10.55
CA PRO A 259 -9.41 -2.68 11.00
C PRO A 259 -10.65 -2.14 10.29
N ASP A 260 -11.44 -1.36 11.00
CA ASP A 260 -12.46 -0.51 10.45
C ASP A 260 -11.78 0.70 9.80
N ILE A 261 -12.09 0.94 8.52
CA ILE A 261 -11.47 1.99 7.70
C ILE A 261 -12.50 3.06 7.43
N ASP A 262 -12.28 4.25 8.00
CA ASP A 262 -13.10 5.43 7.77
C ASP A 262 -12.30 6.50 7.01
N PHE A 263 -12.95 7.19 6.08
CA PHE A 263 -12.33 8.29 5.35
C PHE A 263 -12.90 9.64 5.76
N ASP A 264 -12.15 10.70 5.51
CA ASP A 264 -12.65 12.08 5.58
C ASP A 264 -11.96 12.92 4.51
N ILE A 265 -12.61 13.99 4.07
CA ILE A 265 -12.13 14.87 3.01
C ILE A 265 -12.15 16.31 3.51
N GLY A 266 -10.98 16.96 3.46
CA GLY A 266 -10.78 18.34 3.87
C GLY A 266 -10.37 19.26 2.71
N PHE A 267 -10.68 20.54 2.84
CA PHE A 267 -10.40 21.56 1.82
C PHE A 267 -9.62 22.75 2.41
N PRO A 268 -8.30 22.62 2.61
CA PRO A 268 -7.52 23.62 3.34
C PRO A 268 -7.48 24.99 2.64
N ALA A 269 -7.44 25.00 1.31
CA ALA A 269 -7.11 26.20 0.52
C ALA A 269 -8.31 26.87 -0.19
N LEU A 270 -9.56 26.47 0.11
CA LEU A 270 -10.73 27.11 -0.50
C LEU A 270 -10.92 28.55 -0.05
N ASN A 271 -11.56 29.38 -0.89
CA ASN A 271 -12.06 30.68 -0.45
C ASN A 271 -13.24 30.51 0.52
N SER A 272 -13.66 31.58 1.21
CA SER A 272 -14.72 31.51 2.23
C SER A 272 -16.05 30.98 1.68
N GLU A 273 -16.45 31.41 0.48
CA GLU A 273 -17.72 31.02 -0.13
C GLU A 273 -17.75 29.54 -0.54
N LEU A 274 -16.76 29.09 -1.31
CA LEU A 274 -16.64 27.69 -1.71
C LEU A 274 -16.39 26.77 -0.52
N ARG A 275 -15.65 27.22 0.49
CA ARG A 275 -15.47 26.45 1.74
C ARG A 275 -16.81 26.21 2.42
N ASN A 276 -17.68 27.21 2.53
CA ASN A 276 -18.99 27.04 3.14
C ASN A 276 -19.85 26.03 2.35
N ILE A 277 -19.85 26.09 1.01
CA ILE A 277 -20.59 25.16 0.16
C ILE A 277 -20.04 23.73 0.33
N ALA A 278 -18.72 23.57 0.24
CA ALA A 278 -18.05 22.27 0.35
C ALA A 278 -18.27 21.63 1.73
N GLU A 279 -18.16 22.40 2.82
CA GLU A 279 -18.40 21.90 4.19
C GLU A 279 -19.86 21.52 4.42
N ASN A 280 -20.82 22.27 3.85
CA ASN A 280 -22.23 21.92 3.92
C ASN A 280 -22.52 20.57 3.24
N LYS A 281 -21.95 20.35 2.05
CA LYS A 281 -22.04 19.06 1.37
C LYS A 281 -21.33 17.97 2.18
N MET A 282 -20.13 18.24 2.69
CA MET A 282 -19.36 17.28 3.48
C MET A 282 -20.11 16.82 4.73
N ARG A 283 -20.84 17.71 5.41
CA ARG A 283 -21.69 17.34 6.56
C ARG A 283 -22.77 16.32 6.18
N THR A 284 -23.32 16.43 4.98
CA THR A 284 -24.32 15.48 4.45
C THR A 284 -23.65 14.15 4.11
N ILE A 285 -22.52 14.20 3.41
CA ILE A 285 -21.79 13.00 2.96
C ILE A 285 -21.17 12.22 4.11
N ARG A 286 -20.73 12.88 5.18
CA ARG A 286 -20.27 12.20 6.40
C ARG A 286 -21.35 11.34 7.07
N GLN A 287 -22.63 11.58 6.77
CA GLN A 287 -23.75 10.76 7.25
C GLN A 287 -24.10 9.62 6.29
N ASP A 288 -23.53 9.61 5.08
CA ASP A 288 -23.70 8.56 4.07
C ASP A 288 -22.33 7.95 3.72
N PRO A 289 -21.92 6.88 4.43
CA PRO A 289 -20.66 6.20 4.17
C PRO A 289 -20.51 5.74 2.73
N ASN A 290 -21.59 5.39 2.02
CA ASN A 290 -21.52 4.91 0.65
C ASN A 290 -21.13 6.05 -0.31
N GLU A 291 -21.76 7.21 -0.17
CA GLU A 291 -21.40 8.42 -0.92
C GLU A 291 -19.97 8.85 -0.62
N LEU A 292 -19.56 8.88 0.67
CA LEU A 292 -18.20 9.25 1.06
C LEU A 292 -17.17 8.32 0.42
N ASN A 293 -17.38 7.01 0.54
CA ASN A 293 -16.52 6.00 -0.05
C ASN A 293 -16.49 6.10 -1.59
N ARG A 294 -17.61 6.44 -2.23
CA ARG A 294 -17.66 6.70 -3.67
C ARG A 294 -16.77 7.89 -4.05
N GLN A 295 -16.84 8.99 -3.32
CA GLN A 295 -16.00 10.17 -3.58
C GLN A 295 -14.51 9.86 -3.34
N VAL A 296 -14.18 9.14 -2.27
CA VAL A 296 -12.82 8.68 -1.98
C VAL A 296 -12.28 7.80 -3.09
N PHE A 297 -13.09 6.88 -3.63
CA PHE A 297 -12.74 6.08 -4.79
C PHE A 297 -12.42 6.97 -6.00
N GLY A 298 -13.28 7.94 -6.31
CA GLY A 298 -13.03 8.92 -7.36
C GLY A 298 -11.69 9.63 -7.18
N LEU A 299 -11.36 10.07 -5.97
CA LEU A 299 -10.10 10.74 -5.67
C LEU A 299 -8.88 9.81 -5.79
N LEU A 300 -8.97 8.58 -5.29
CA LEU A 300 -7.85 7.65 -5.29
C LEU A 300 -7.58 7.03 -6.66
N VAL A 301 -8.64 6.70 -7.40
CA VAL A 301 -8.54 5.99 -8.69
C VAL A 301 -8.55 6.95 -9.86
N LEU A 302 -9.47 7.92 -9.86
CA LEU A 302 -9.65 8.86 -10.97
C LEU A 302 -8.94 10.20 -10.77
N GLY A 303 -8.47 10.49 -9.54
CA GLY A 303 -7.83 11.75 -9.20
C GLY A 303 -8.79 12.94 -9.07
N GLN A 304 -10.12 12.70 -9.06
CA GLN A 304 -11.13 13.77 -9.05
C GLN A 304 -12.43 13.36 -8.37
N PHE A 305 -13.22 14.34 -7.96
CA PHE A 305 -14.56 14.08 -7.41
C PHE A 305 -15.54 13.60 -8.48
N LEU A 306 -16.45 12.73 -8.05
CA LEU A 306 -17.53 12.21 -8.89
C LEU A 306 -18.76 13.13 -8.77
N PRO A 307 -19.49 13.36 -9.88
CA PRO A 307 -20.69 14.18 -9.86
C PRO A 307 -21.81 13.53 -9.03
N SER A 308 -22.65 14.38 -8.44
CA SER A 308 -23.75 14.05 -7.52
C SER A 308 -24.89 13.30 -8.18
N ASP A 309 -25.15 13.61 -9.46
CA ASP A 309 -26.31 13.09 -10.21
C ASP A 309 -26.04 11.72 -10.86
N TYR A 310 -24.85 11.16 -10.68
CA TYR A 310 -24.53 9.85 -11.19
C TYR A 310 -25.08 8.77 -10.24
N THR A 311 -26.37 8.49 -10.38
CA THR A 311 -27.04 7.38 -9.70
C THR A 311 -26.58 6.06 -10.32
N LEU A 312 -25.64 5.39 -9.65
CA LEU A 312 -25.44 3.96 -9.85
C LEU A 312 -26.62 3.26 -9.18
N GLN A 313 -27.54 2.67 -9.95
CA GLN A 313 -28.63 1.84 -9.39
C GLN A 313 -28.02 0.68 -8.60
N ALA A 314 -27.90 0.84 -7.28
CA ALA A 314 -27.66 -0.25 -6.36
C ALA A 314 -29.01 -0.89 -6.04
N GLY A 315 -29.21 -2.15 -6.44
CA GLY A 315 -30.37 -2.93 -6.05
C GLY A 315 -30.42 -3.10 -4.53
N ASN A 316 -31.64 -3.05 -3.97
CA ASN A 316 -31.93 -3.20 -2.54
C ASN A 316 -31.39 -4.53 -1.97
N ALA A 317 -30.18 -4.52 -1.43
CA ALA A 317 -29.66 -5.50 -0.48
C ALA A 317 -28.74 -4.73 0.47
N GLY A 318 -28.79 -4.98 1.78
CA GLY A 318 -27.95 -4.26 2.75
C GLY A 318 -26.46 -4.46 2.45
N ILE A 319 -25.80 -3.45 1.91
CA ILE A 319 -24.39 -3.47 1.50
C ILE A 319 -23.56 -2.87 2.64
N ASN A 320 -22.75 -3.69 3.30
CA ASN A 320 -21.87 -3.26 4.39
C ASN A 320 -20.40 -3.12 3.96
N THR A 321 -20.04 -3.38 2.69
CA THR A 321 -18.67 -3.26 2.21
C THR A 321 -18.58 -2.74 0.77
N ILE A 322 -17.62 -1.84 0.52
CA ILE A 322 -17.40 -1.16 -0.79
C ILE A 322 -17.05 -2.18 -1.90
N SER A 323 -16.50 -3.33 -1.51
CA SER A 323 -16.23 -4.49 -2.37
C SER A 323 -17.47 -5.00 -3.13
N GLU A 324 -18.65 -4.97 -2.52
CA GLU A 324 -19.87 -5.50 -3.14
C GLU A 324 -20.52 -4.51 -4.11
N MET A 325 -20.45 -3.20 -3.83
CA MET A 325 -20.93 -2.14 -4.73
C MET A 325 -20.15 -2.13 -6.06
N LEU A 326 -18.84 -2.37 -5.99
CA LEU A 326 -17.97 -2.41 -7.17
C LEU A 326 -18.13 -3.69 -7.99
N SER A 327 -18.37 -4.85 -7.34
CA SER A 327 -18.50 -6.13 -8.04
C SER A 327 -19.60 -6.15 -9.12
N ASN A 328 -20.67 -5.38 -8.94
CA ASN A 328 -21.79 -5.34 -9.89
C ASN A 328 -21.64 -4.25 -10.98
N GLN A 329 -20.72 -3.31 -10.84
CA GLN A 329 -20.66 -2.11 -11.72
C GLN A 329 -19.28 -1.90 -12.36
N LEU A 330 -18.18 -2.23 -11.69
CA LEU A 330 -16.89 -2.41 -12.35
C LEU A 330 -16.94 -3.60 -13.30
N SER A 331 -17.63 -4.68 -12.93
CA SER A 331 -17.81 -5.81 -13.85
C SER A 331 -18.54 -5.42 -15.13
N ILE A 332 -19.41 -4.42 -15.17
CA ILE A 332 -20.09 -4.09 -16.43
C ILE A 332 -19.12 -3.38 -17.40
N TYR A 333 -18.34 -2.40 -16.91
CA TYR A 333 -17.43 -1.63 -17.78
C TYR A 333 -16.05 -2.27 -17.97
N LEU A 334 -15.49 -2.94 -16.95
CA LEU A 334 -14.26 -3.72 -17.08
C LEU A 334 -14.54 -5.08 -17.72
N THR A 335 -15.66 -5.77 -17.46
CA THR A 335 -15.91 -7.05 -18.14
C THR A 335 -16.28 -6.82 -19.59
N GLU A 336 -17.07 -5.82 -20.01
CA GLU A 336 -17.27 -5.57 -21.45
C GLU A 336 -15.93 -5.25 -22.15
N PHE A 337 -15.11 -4.37 -21.56
CA PHE A 337 -13.81 -3.99 -22.13
C PHE A 337 -12.75 -5.12 -22.12
N VAL A 338 -12.69 -5.92 -21.04
CA VAL A 338 -11.74 -7.04 -20.88
C VAL A 338 -12.22 -8.29 -21.61
N SER A 339 -13.53 -8.55 -21.65
CA SER A 339 -14.09 -9.71 -22.38
C SER A 339 -14.06 -9.51 -23.89
N GLU A 340 -14.18 -8.28 -24.39
CA GLU A 340 -14.07 -7.98 -25.83
C GLU A 340 -12.60 -8.03 -26.33
N LEU A 341 -11.63 -7.74 -25.46
CA LEU A 341 -10.19 -7.84 -25.77
C LEU A 341 -9.55 -9.21 -25.46
N PHE A 342 -10.10 -9.96 -24.50
CA PHE A 342 -9.55 -11.22 -24.02
C PHE A 342 -10.64 -12.27 -23.83
N THR A 343 -11.28 -12.66 -24.94
CA THR A 343 -12.08 -13.88 -24.98
C THR A 343 -11.16 -15.09 -24.81
N GLY A 344 -11.11 -15.65 -23.59
CA GLY A 344 -10.83 -17.09 -23.42
C GLY A 344 -9.63 -17.54 -22.58
N SER A 345 -8.96 -16.70 -21.79
CA SER A 345 -7.86 -17.24 -20.95
C SER A 345 -7.44 -16.33 -19.78
N ASN A 346 -7.24 -16.94 -18.59
CA ASN A 346 -6.72 -16.35 -17.34
C ASN A 346 -5.25 -15.86 -17.46
N ILE A 347 -4.96 -14.89 -18.33
CA ILE A 347 -3.57 -14.44 -18.61
C ILE A 347 -3.28 -13.02 -18.07
N ILE A 348 -4.05 -12.50 -17.12
CA ILE A 348 -3.81 -11.15 -16.56
C ILE A 348 -3.07 -11.27 -15.23
N GLN A 349 -1.84 -10.78 -15.17
CA GLN A 349 -1.01 -10.78 -13.96
C GLN A 349 -1.07 -9.45 -13.17
N GLY A 350 -1.59 -8.38 -13.79
CA GLY A 350 -1.76 -7.09 -13.11
C GLY A 350 -2.37 -6.02 -14.03
N ILE A 351 -2.97 -5.00 -13.42
CA ILE A 351 -3.60 -3.86 -14.09
C ILE A 351 -3.09 -2.58 -13.42
N ASP A 352 -2.71 -1.59 -14.22
CA ASP A 352 -2.21 -0.28 -13.79
C ASP A 352 -2.94 0.80 -14.60
N LEU A 353 -3.45 1.84 -13.94
CA LEU A 353 -4.24 2.89 -14.58
C LEU A 353 -3.55 4.24 -14.32
N ASP A 354 -3.18 4.91 -15.41
CA ASP A 354 -2.56 6.23 -15.40
C ASP A 354 -3.53 7.24 -16.02
N ILE A 355 -3.97 8.23 -15.24
CA ILE A 355 -4.84 9.31 -15.71
C ILE A 355 -4.05 10.61 -15.61
N SER A 356 -3.92 11.30 -16.73
CA SER A 356 -3.17 12.54 -16.87
C SER A 356 -4.07 13.64 -17.40
N TYR A 357 -3.96 14.84 -16.81
CA TYR A 357 -4.67 16.03 -17.26
C TYR A 357 -3.68 16.95 -17.98
N ASN A 358 -3.93 17.21 -19.26
CA ASN A 358 -3.09 18.06 -20.09
C ASN A 358 -3.86 19.34 -20.41
N ARG A 359 -3.24 20.49 -20.14
CA ARG A 359 -3.78 21.80 -20.49
C ARG A 359 -2.90 22.43 -21.58
N TYR A 360 -3.50 22.75 -22.71
CA TYR A 360 -2.84 23.44 -23.80
C TYR A 360 -3.18 24.94 -23.70
N ASP A 361 -2.15 25.78 -23.64
CA ASP A 361 -2.34 27.23 -23.65
C ASP A 361 -2.23 27.72 -25.09
N GLY A 362 -3.33 28.31 -25.61
CA GLY A 362 -3.37 28.84 -26.97
C GLY A 362 -2.74 30.23 -27.02
N GLY A 363 -1.72 30.41 -27.85
CA GLY A 363 -1.17 31.73 -28.19
C GLY A 363 -1.82 32.29 -29.46
N VAL A 364 -1.80 33.61 -29.63
CA VAL A 364 -2.24 34.25 -30.89
C VAL A 364 -1.04 34.36 -31.83
N ILE A 365 -1.11 33.68 -32.97
CA ILE A 365 -0.16 33.85 -34.07
C ILE A 365 -0.96 34.21 -35.31
N ASP A 366 -0.66 35.38 -35.89
CA ASP A 366 -1.16 35.83 -37.19
C ASP A 366 -2.69 35.76 -37.37
N ASN A 367 -3.44 36.50 -36.51
CA ASN A 367 -4.90 36.63 -36.59
C ASN A 367 -5.71 35.32 -36.44
N SER A 368 -5.06 34.21 -36.05
CA SER A 368 -5.71 32.96 -35.68
C SER A 368 -5.73 32.79 -34.16
N THR A 369 -6.94 32.63 -33.60
CA THR A 369 -7.15 32.35 -32.18
C THR A 369 -6.99 30.85 -31.94
N PHE A 370 -5.94 30.44 -31.24
CA PHE A 370 -5.81 29.06 -30.77
C PHE A 370 -6.60 28.91 -29.46
N SER A 371 -7.50 27.93 -29.40
CA SER A 371 -8.32 27.68 -28.21
C SER A 371 -7.48 27.04 -27.10
N THR A 372 -7.58 27.57 -25.88
CA THR A 372 -7.13 26.86 -24.67
C THR A 372 -7.98 25.60 -24.51
N GLY A 373 -7.34 24.43 -24.63
CA GLY A 373 -8.00 23.13 -24.49
C GLY A 373 -7.51 22.42 -23.23
N SER A 374 -8.39 21.66 -22.60
CA SER A 374 -8.04 20.79 -21.47
C SER A 374 -8.47 19.39 -21.81
N GLU A 375 -7.54 18.43 -21.77
CA GLU A 375 -7.82 17.03 -22.08
C GLU A 375 -7.52 16.14 -20.87
N LEU A 376 -8.42 15.20 -20.60
CA LEU A 376 -8.22 14.10 -19.68
C LEU A 376 -7.79 12.88 -20.49
N ARG A 377 -6.58 12.39 -20.25
CA ARG A 377 -6.05 11.19 -20.90
C ARG A 377 -5.99 10.06 -19.90
N GLY A 378 -6.78 9.01 -20.13
CA GLY A 378 -6.73 7.77 -19.36
C GLY A 378 -5.95 6.70 -20.12
N LEU A 379 -5.01 6.05 -19.45
CA LEU A 379 -4.21 4.93 -19.95
C LEU A 379 -4.35 3.74 -18.99
N LEU A 380 -4.93 2.66 -19.47
CA LEU A 380 -4.97 1.38 -18.78
C LEU A 380 -3.84 0.49 -19.29
N LYS A 381 -2.89 0.15 -18.44
CA LYS A 381 -1.85 -0.83 -18.70
C LYS A 381 -2.22 -2.18 -18.10
N VAL A 382 -2.39 -3.17 -18.96
CA VAL A 382 -2.61 -4.58 -18.64
C VAL A 382 -1.28 -5.32 -18.77
N MET A 383 -0.85 -5.99 -17.70
CA MET A 383 0.32 -6.86 -17.71
C MET A 383 -0.14 -8.29 -17.95
N VAL A 384 0.21 -8.83 -19.11
CA VAL A 384 -0.13 -10.21 -19.52
C VAL A 384 0.91 -11.19 -18.99
N SER A 385 2.17 -10.76 -18.88
CA SER A 385 3.26 -11.52 -18.25
C SER A 385 4.32 -10.57 -17.70
N ASP A 386 5.37 -11.13 -17.09
CA ASP A 386 6.58 -10.40 -16.70
C ASP A 386 7.22 -9.60 -17.86
N LYS A 387 7.04 -10.06 -19.11
CA LYS A 387 7.65 -9.48 -20.32
C LYS A 387 6.68 -8.76 -21.26
N VAL A 388 5.37 -8.98 -21.13
CA VAL A 388 4.37 -8.45 -22.07
C VAL A 388 3.41 -7.54 -21.36
N SER A 389 3.28 -6.31 -21.84
CA SER A 389 2.28 -5.36 -21.37
C SER A 389 1.57 -4.66 -22.52
N ILE A 390 0.27 -4.45 -22.36
CA ILE A 390 -0.59 -3.75 -23.30
C ILE A 390 -1.09 -2.50 -22.58
N LEU A 391 -0.87 -1.31 -23.15
CA LEU A 391 -1.45 -0.08 -22.68
C LEU A 391 -2.55 0.33 -23.63
N VAL A 392 -3.70 0.70 -23.12
CA VAL A 392 -4.88 1.10 -23.89
C VAL A 392 -5.39 2.40 -23.31
N GLY A 393 -5.63 3.41 -24.12
CA GLY A 393 -6.05 4.72 -23.62
C GLY A 393 -6.90 5.52 -24.57
N GLY A 394 -7.33 6.67 -24.07
CA GLY A 394 -8.13 7.64 -24.80
C GLY A 394 -8.06 9.04 -24.20
N ASN A 395 -8.31 10.04 -25.06
CA ASN A 395 -8.30 11.45 -24.70
C ASN A 395 -9.74 12.01 -24.72
N PHE A 396 -10.20 12.52 -23.58
CA PHE A 396 -11.48 13.20 -23.42
C PHE A 396 -11.24 14.70 -23.33
N ASP A 397 -11.90 15.49 -24.20
CA ASP A 397 -11.86 16.94 -24.09
C ASP A 397 -12.79 17.39 -22.95
N VAL A 398 -12.27 18.21 -22.04
CA VAL A 398 -12.95 18.73 -20.85
C VAL A 398 -13.08 20.26 -20.87
N GLY A 399 -12.75 20.91 -21.99
CA GLY A 399 -12.76 22.38 -22.13
C GLY A 399 -13.85 22.92 -23.06
N GLY A 400 -14.63 23.91 -22.57
CA GLY A 400 -15.34 24.89 -23.41
C GLY A 400 -16.66 24.45 -24.06
N GLY A 401 -17.77 24.50 -23.31
CA GLY A 401 -19.13 24.75 -23.82
C GLY A 401 -19.77 23.77 -24.81
N SER A 402 -19.03 22.81 -25.37
CA SER A 402 -19.58 21.76 -26.21
C SER A 402 -20.08 20.62 -25.32
N GLN A 403 -21.38 20.39 -25.40
CA GLN A 403 -22.05 19.20 -24.88
C GLN A 403 -21.22 17.97 -25.24
N VAL A 404 -20.83 17.19 -24.23
CA VAL A 404 -20.25 15.85 -24.42
C VAL A 404 -21.37 14.99 -24.99
N TYR A 405 -21.53 14.99 -26.32
CA TYR A 405 -22.33 13.98 -26.98
C TYR A 405 -21.58 12.66 -26.82
N ALA A 406 -21.98 11.87 -25.82
CA ALA A 406 -21.82 10.43 -25.86
C ALA A 406 -22.59 9.91 -27.08
N THR A 407 -21.95 9.99 -28.25
CA THR A 407 -22.47 9.31 -29.43
C THR A 407 -22.33 7.82 -29.15
N ASN A 408 -23.46 7.11 -29.26
CA ASN A 408 -23.59 5.66 -29.12
C ASN A 408 -22.76 4.92 -30.18
N SER A 409 -21.44 4.95 -30.07
CA SER A 409 -20.51 4.32 -30.99
C SER A 409 -19.19 4.09 -30.29
N SER A 410 -19.14 3.05 -29.45
CA SER A 410 -17.93 2.37 -28.97
C SER A 410 -16.88 3.22 -28.27
N LEU A 411 -16.55 2.81 -27.05
CA LEU A 411 -15.25 3.04 -26.38
C LEU A 411 -14.09 2.40 -27.19
N LEU A 412 -13.98 2.68 -28.49
CA LEU A 412 -12.82 2.32 -29.28
C LEU A 412 -11.67 3.16 -28.77
N ALA A 413 -10.80 2.50 -28.01
CA ALA A 413 -9.53 3.03 -27.56
C ALA A 413 -8.77 3.68 -28.72
N SER A 414 -8.68 5.01 -28.68
CA SER A 414 -7.98 5.81 -29.70
C SER A 414 -6.47 5.80 -29.52
N GLU A 415 -5.97 5.17 -28.46
CA GLU A 415 -4.57 4.89 -28.22
C GLU A 415 -4.37 3.45 -27.74
N PHE A 416 -3.44 2.72 -28.36
CA PHE A 416 -2.99 1.43 -27.85
C PHE A 416 -1.48 1.26 -28.06
N ILE A 417 -0.82 0.63 -27.10
CA ILE A 417 0.61 0.37 -27.10
C ILE A 417 0.83 -1.07 -26.64
N ILE A 418 1.59 -1.84 -27.40
CA ILE A 418 2.02 -3.18 -27.02
C ILE A 418 3.53 -3.14 -26.79
N GLU A 419 3.97 -3.53 -25.60
CA GLU A 419 5.39 -3.62 -25.23
C GLU A 419 5.81 -5.06 -24.94
N TYR A 420 6.93 -5.48 -25.55
CA TYR A 420 7.60 -6.76 -25.26
C TYR A 420 9.02 -6.50 -24.77
N VAL A 421 9.36 -6.99 -23.58
CA VAL A 421 10.69 -6.86 -22.99
C VAL A 421 11.64 -7.92 -23.54
N LEU A 422 12.72 -7.48 -24.19
CA LEU A 422 13.72 -8.38 -24.81
C LEU A 422 14.83 -8.81 -23.84
N THR A 423 15.25 -7.93 -22.93
CA THR A 423 16.39 -8.18 -22.03
C THR A 423 15.94 -8.45 -20.60
N LYS A 424 16.68 -9.31 -19.88
CA LYS A 424 16.38 -9.64 -18.46
C LYS A 424 16.41 -8.42 -17.54
N ASP A 425 17.25 -7.44 -17.87
CA ASP A 425 17.37 -6.15 -17.18
C ASP A 425 16.32 -5.12 -17.63
N ARG A 426 15.40 -5.50 -18.53
CA ARG A 426 14.30 -4.68 -19.06
C ARG A 426 14.72 -3.43 -19.84
N ARG A 427 16.01 -3.27 -20.14
CA ARG A 427 16.56 -2.09 -20.83
C ARG A 427 16.15 -2.01 -22.29
N LEU A 428 15.93 -3.14 -22.96
CA LEU A 428 15.53 -3.19 -24.37
C LEU A 428 14.10 -3.74 -24.50
N LYS A 429 13.26 -3.03 -25.25
CA LYS A 429 11.87 -3.39 -25.52
C LYS A 429 11.54 -3.24 -27.00
N ILE A 430 10.66 -4.10 -27.51
CA ILE A 430 9.91 -3.85 -28.76
C ILE A 430 8.62 -3.15 -28.38
N LYS A 431 8.26 -2.11 -29.13
CA LYS A 431 7.04 -1.33 -28.94
C LYS A 431 6.29 -1.21 -30.25
N ALA A 432 5.04 -1.62 -30.28
CA ALA A 432 4.08 -1.25 -31.32
C ALA A 432 3.07 -0.27 -30.72
N TYR A 433 2.69 0.77 -31.44
CA TYR A 433 1.79 1.78 -30.92
C TYR A 433 0.90 2.39 -32.01
N ASN A 434 -0.30 2.75 -31.60
CA ASN A 434 -1.17 3.72 -32.24
C ASN A 434 -1.48 4.78 -31.18
N ARG A 435 -1.14 6.03 -31.45
CA ARG A 435 -1.33 7.14 -30.50
C ARG A 435 -2.01 8.30 -31.18
N THR A 436 -2.93 8.95 -30.49
CA THR A 436 -3.58 10.17 -30.96
C THR A 436 -2.82 11.37 -30.41
N GLU A 437 -2.25 12.21 -31.29
CA GLU A 437 -1.54 13.44 -30.89
C GLU A 437 -2.31 14.68 -31.39
N PRO A 438 -2.33 15.79 -30.62
CA PRO A 438 -2.85 17.07 -31.10
C PRO A 438 -2.05 17.55 -32.32
N ASP A 439 -2.73 18.05 -33.35
CA ASP A 439 -2.09 18.64 -34.53
C ASP A 439 -1.88 20.14 -34.36
N ILE A 440 -0.76 20.64 -34.90
CA ILE A 440 -0.36 22.06 -34.83
C ILE A 440 -1.30 22.99 -35.60
N ALA A 441 -2.09 22.45 -36.53
CA ALA A 441 -3.09 23.19 -37.31
C ALA A 441 -4.51 23.15 -36.69
N GLY A 442 -4.66 22.56 -35.50
CA GLY A 442 -5.95 22.25 -34.89
C GLY A 442 -6.50 20.90 -35.38
N GLY A 443 -6.85 20.02 -34.44
CA GLY A 443 -7.34 18.67 -34.72
C GLY A 443 -6.50 17.57 -34.04
N ARG A 444 -6.86 16.31 -34.32
CA ARG A 444 -6.18 15.11 -33.78
C ARG A 444 -5.58 14.30 -34.92
N ARG A 445 -4.31 13.90 -34.77
CA ARG A 445 -3.61 13.05 -35.74
C ARG A 445 -3.22 11.72 -35.10
N ASN A 446 -3.69 10.62 -35.69
CA ASN A 446 -3.29 9.27 -35.28
C ASN A 446 -1.93 8.93 -35.86
N LYS A 447 -0.99 8.57 -34.99
CA LYS A 447 0.34 8.10 -35.35
C LYS A 447 0.46 6.63 -35.00
N THR A 448 0.60 5.80 -36.02
CA THR A 448 0.85 4.36 -35.87
C THR A 448 2.30 4.06 -36.20
N GLY A 449 2.94 3.20 -35.41
CA GLY A 449 4.30 2.77 -35.68
C GLY A 449 4.74 1.60 -34.81
N ALA A 450 5.87 1.02 -35.16
CA ALA A 450 6.58 0.06 -34.33
C ALA A 450 8.05 0.45 -34.24
N GLY A 451 8.71 0.11 -33.14
CA GLY A 451 10.10 0.46 -32.92
C GLY A 451 10.73 -0.26 -31.74
N LEU A 452 12.03 -0.03 -31.57
CA LEU A 452 12.80 -0.51 -30.43
C LEU A 452 12.98 0.64 -29.43
N SER A 453 12.81 0.34 -28.15
CA SER A 453 13.05 1.26 -27.05
C SER A 453 14.20 0.73 -26.21
N PHE A 454 15.27 1.51 -26.08
CA PHE A 454 16.41 1.20 -25.22
C PHE A 454 16.57 2.29 -24.16
N ARG A 455 16.56 1.91 -22.88
CA ARG A 455 16.78 2.81 -21.75
C ARG A 455 17.95 2.30 -20.92
N LYS A 456 18.95 3.14 -20.68
CA LYS A 456 20.09 2.90 -19.79
C LYS A 456 20.25 4.10 -18.87
N GLU A 457 20.32 3.85 -17.56
CA GLU A 457 20.67 4.87 -16.57
C GLU A 457 22.20 4.93 -16.45
N PHE A 458 22.74 6.14 -16.34
CA PHE A 458 24.17 6.41 -16.29
C PHE A 458 24.42 7.67 -15.45
N ASP A 459 25.50 7.66 -14.66
CA ASP A 459 25.86 8.80 -13.81
C ASP A 459 26.74 9.83 -14.54
N ASN A 460 27.37 9.42 -15.65
CA ASN A 460 28.21 10.27 -16.48
C ASN A 460 28.24 9.78 -17.95
N ILE A 461 28.59 10.65 -18.90
CA ILE A 461 28.56 10.36 -20.36
C ILE A 461 29.52 9.20 -20.72
N ALA A 462 30.58 8.99 -19.93
CA ALA A 462 31.52 7.88 -20.13
C ALA A 462 30.87 6.50 -19.86
N ASP A 463 29.97 6.42 -18.88
CA ASP A 463 29.18 5.22 -18.59
C ASP A 463 28.15 4.89 -19.68
N LEU A 464 27.67 5.91 -20.41
CA LEU A 464 26.79 5.70 -21.58
C LEU A 464 27.54 5.01 -22.72
N LEU A 465 28.79 5.43 -22.99
CA LEU A 465 29.61 4.95 -24.12
C LEU A 465 30.49 3.72 -23.81
N ASN A 466 30.43 3.18 -22.59
CA ASN A 466 31.18 1.99 -22.19
C ASN A 466 32.69 2.12 -22.48
N ILE A 467 33.28 3.29 -22.20
CA ILE A 467 34.74 3.47 -22.21
C ILE A 467 35.27 3.09 -20.83
N HIS A 468 35.18 1.81 -20.48
CA HIS A 468 36.04 1.22 -19.47
C HIS A 468 36.85 0.13 -20.18
N LYS A 469 38.12 0.44 -20.47
CA LYS A 469 39.13 -0.55 -20.81
C LYS A 469 39.17 -1.59 -19.69
N LYS A 470 39.16 -2.86 -20.09
CA LYS A 470 39.44 -4.01 -19.22
C LYS A 470 40.70 -3.81 -18.40
#